data_AF-A0A1G2DY33-F1
#
_entry.id   AF-A0A1G2DY33-F1
#
_cell.length_a   1.000
_cell.length_b   1.000
_cell.length_c   1.000
_cell.angle_alpha   90.00
_cell.angle_beta   90.00
_cell.angle_gamma   90.00
#
_symmetry.space_group_name_H-M   'P 1'
#
loop_
_entity.id
_entity.type
_entity.pdbx_description
1 polymer ?
#
loop_
_entity_poly.entity_id
_entity_poly.type
_entity_poly.pdbx_seq_one_letter_code
_entity_poly.pdbx_strand_id
1 'polypeptide(L)'
;MISKFKKNKKDKSFKSKIFSAFLVVLILFIIIFIVFTDWRINKRRDELLERASILKQEVQILEEKNRELKEKKSESESEDFLEKVAREQLELKKPGEEVVVIQKEPSSAEALEDKEKKTWWENFKSIFQK
;
A
#
# COMPACT_ATOMS: atom_id res chain seq x y z
N MET A 1 21.67 12.40 98.99
CA MET A 1 21.51 11.04 98.43
C MET A 1 20.91 11.15 97.03
N ILE A 2 21.33 10.24 96.15
CA ILE A 2 21.28 10.31 94.68
C ILE A 2 19.85 10.31 94.12
N SER A 3 19.54 11.22 93.20
CA SER A 3 18.26 11.27 92.47
C SER A 3 18.26 10.27 91.30
N LYS A 4 17.24 9.40 91.26
CA LYS A 4 17.08 8.37 90.22
C LYS A 4 16.38 8.97 88.99
N PHE A 5 17.11 9.16 87.90
CA PHE A 5 16.53 9.54 86.61
C PHE A 5 15.80 8.35 85.95
N LYS A 6 14.48 8.49 85.76
CA LYS A 6 13.63 7.51 85.06
C LYS A 6 13.84 7.64 83.55
N LYS A 7 14.51 6.65 82.95
CA LYS A 7 14.81 6.59 81.52
C LYS A 7 13.59 6.10 80.73
N ASN A 8 12.91 6.98 80.00
CA ASN A 8 11.77 6.62 79.14
C ASN A 8 12.24 5.86 77.89
N LYS A 9 12.07 4.53 77.89
CA LYS A 9 12.40 3.61 76.78
C LYS A 9 11.30 3.48 75.71
N LYS A 10 10.34 4.41 75.61
CA LYS A 10 9.18 4.28 74.69
C LYS A 10 9.43 4.83 73.28
N ASP A 11 10.52 5.57 73.06
CA ASP A 11 10.73 6.34 71.83
C ASP A 11 11.31 5.52 70.65
N LYS A 12 11.92 4.35 70.92
CA LYS A 12 12.45 3.46 69.86
C LYS A 12 11.37 2.78 69.02
N SER A 13 10.23 2.44 69.62
CA SER A 13 9.14 1.71 68.94
C SER A 13 8.28 2.60 68.04
N PHE A 14 8.14 3.88 68.39
CA PHE A 14 7.38 4.83 67.57
C PHE A 14 8.18 5.26 66.34
N LYS A 15 9.48 5.55 66.52
CA LYS A 15 10.41 5.87 65.42
C LYS A 15 10.56 4.71 64.42
N SER A 16 10.57 3.45 64.86
CA SER A 16 10.62 2.30 63.96
C SER A 16 9.33 2.10 63.16
N LYS A 17 8.16 2.39 63.75
CA LYS A 17 6.87 2.32 63.04
C LYS A 17 6.73 3.44 62.02
N ILE A 18 7.17 4.67 62.34
CA ILE A 18 7.20 5.79 61.40
C ILE A 18 8.16 5.49 60.24
N PHE A 19 9.34 4.94 60.53
CA PHE A 19 10.31 4.56 59.49
C PHE A 19 9.76 3.45 58.58
N SER A 20 9.08 2.44 59.14
CA SER A 20 8.44 1.39 58.36
C SER A 20 7.29 1.93 57.49
N ALA A 21 6.46 2.83 58.02
CA ALA A 21 5.40 3.47 57.26
C ALA A 21 5.97 4.35 56.13
N PHE A 22 7.05 5.08 56.39
CA PHE A 22 7.76 5.86 55.37
C PHE A 22 8.32 4.97 54.26
N LEU A 23 8.89 3.82 54.60
CA LEU A 23 9.40 2.85 53.63
C LEU A 23 8.27 2.31 52.72
N VAL A 24 7.11 2.01 53.29
CA VAL A 24 5.93 1.55 52.52
C VAL A 24 5.44 2.63 51.56
N VAL A 25 5.36 3.88 52.02
CA VAL A 25 4.97 5.03 51.17
C VAL A 25 5.99 5.26 50.05
N LEU A 26 7.29 5.14 50.35
CA LEU A 26 8.35 5.26 49.35
C LEU A 26 8.24 4.18 48.27
N ILE A 27 7.99 2.93 48.67
CA ILE A 27 7.78 1.81 47.73
C ILE A 27 6.53 2.06 46.87
N LEU A 28 5.43 2.50 47.47
CA LEU A 28 4.21 2.87 46.74
C LEU A 28 4.48 3.99 45.73
N PHE A 29 5.27 5.00 46.10
CA PHE A 29 5.63 6.10 45.22
C PHE A 29 6.48 5.61 44.03
N ILE A 30 7.42 4.70 44.26
CA ILE A 30 8.22 4.07 43.20
C ILE A 30 7.33 3.26 42.26
N ILE A 31 6.37 2.49 42.77
CA ILE A 31 5.43 1.71 41.95
C ILE A 31 4.59 2.66 41.08
N ILE A 32 4.04 3.72 41.66
CA ILE A 32 3.26 4.73 40.92
C ILE A 32 4.11 5.41 39.85
N PHE A 33 5.36 5.74 40.17
CA PHE A 33 6.30 6.34 39.22
C PHE A 33 6.57 5.41 38.04
N ILE A 34 6.83 4.12 38.30
CA ILE A 34 7.06 3.11 37.25
C ILE A 34 5.82 2.99 36.35
N VAL A 35 4.63 2.83 36.93
CA VAL A 35 3.37 2.73 36.17
C VAL A 35 3.14 3.98 35.32
N PHE A 36 3.40 5.17 35.85
CA PHE A 36 3.23 6.41 35.12
C PHE A 36 4.23 6.55 33.95
N THR A 37 5.47 6.11 34.13
CA THR A 37 6.48 6.10 33.06
C THR A 37 6.14 5.11 31.95
N ASP A 38 5.63 3.93 32.31
CA ASP A 38 5.29 2.88 31.36
C ASP A 38 4.11 3.31 30.47
N TRP A 39 3.13 4.01 31.06
CA TRP A 39 1.97 4.51 30.32
C TRP A 39 2.34 5.54 29.24
N ARG A 40 3.36 6.37 29.49
CA ARG A 40 3.87 7.34 28.50
C ARG A 40 4.68 6.66 27.39
N ILE A 41 5.38 5.58 27.70
CA ILE A 41 6.24 4.86 26.75
C ILE A 41 5.39 3.98 25.81
N ASN A 42 4.34 3.35 26.32
CA ASN A 42 3.54 2.41 25.53
C ASN A 42 2.85 3.09 24.34
N LYS A 43 2.31 4.31 24.52
CA LYS A 43 1.69 5.05 23.41
C LYS A 43 2.63 5.35 22.25
N ARG A 44 3.92 5.57 22.52
CA ARG A 44 4.92 5.82 21.47
C ARG A 44 5.34 4.53 20.76
N ARG A 45 5.24 3.38 21.44
CA ARG A 45 5.59 2.09 20.83
C ARG A 45 4.59 1.67 19.78
N ASP A 46 3.30 1.86 20.03
CA ASP A 46 2.25 1.48 19.09
C ASP A 46 2.37 2.28 17.78
N GLU A 47 2.56 3.61 17.86
CA GLU A 47 2.77 4.45 16.67
C GLU A 47 4.04 4.06 15.88
N LEU A 48 5.12 3.70 16.57
CA LEU A 48 6.37 3.28 15.92
C LEU A 48 6.24 1.91 15.25
N LEU A 49 5.51 0.98 15.88
CA LEU A 49 5.23 -0.34 15.32
C LEU A 49 4.31 -0.24 14.09
N GLU A 50 3.28 0.60 14.16
CA GLU A 50 2.39 0.86 13.04
C GLU A 50 3.16 1.45 11.86
N ARG A 51 3.97 2.50 12.09
CA ARG A 51 4.84 3.08 11.06
C ARG A 51 5.82 2.05 10.49
N ALA A 52 6.45 1.23 11.33
CA ALA A 52 7.35 0.18 10.86
C ALA A 52 6.61 -0.86 10.00
N SER A 53 5.36 -1.19 10.33
CA SER A 53 4.54 -2.12 9.56
C SER A 53 4.15 -1.55 8.19
N ILE A 54 3.76 -0.27 8.14
CA ILE A 54 3.42 0.43 6.90
C ILE A 54 4.65 0.53 5.99
N LEU A 55 5.79 0.96 6.52
CA LEU A 55 7.03 1.03 5.75
C LEU A 55 7.45 -0.34 5.21
N LYS A 56 7.27 -1.41 6.00
CA LYS A 56 7.58 -2.77 5.56
C LYS A 56 6.66 -3.21 4.41
N GLN A 57 5.37 -2.90 4.48
CA GLN A 57 4.43 -3.17 3.38
C GLN A 57 4.78 -2.37 2.13
N GLU A 58 5.15 -1.10 2.29
CA GLU A 58 5.55 -0.25 1.17
C GLU A 58 6.80 -0.78 0.46
N VAL A 59 7.81 -1.25 1.22
CA VAL A 59 8.99 -1.92 0.67
C VAL A 59 8.60 -3.17 -0.12
N GLN A 60 7.70 -4.02 0.41
CA GLN A 60 7.26 -5.22 -0.30
C GLN A 60 6.55 -4.90 -1.62
N ILE A 61 5.67 -3.89 -1.63
CA ILE A 61 4.98 -3.44 -2.84
C ILE A 61 5.98 -2.89 -3.86
N LEU A 62 6.98 -2.12 -3.42
CA LEU A 62 8.03 -1.57 -4.27
C LEU A 62 8.92 -2.67 -4.85
N GLU A 63 9.28 -3.68 -4.06
CA GLU A 63 10.06 -4.83 -4.52
C GLU A 63 9.30 -5.64 -5.57
N GLU A 64 8.01 -5.88 -5.35
CA GLU A 64 7.16 -6.60 -6.31
C GLU A 64 7.00 -5.83 -7.62
N LYS A 65 6.76 -4.51 -7.55
CA LYS A 65 6.74 -3.65 -8.74
C LYS A 65 8.08 -3.64 -9.47
N ASN A 66 9.19 -3.62 -8.74
CA ASN A 66 10.53 -3.66 -9.34
C ASN A 66 10.77 -4.99 -10.06
N ARG A 67 10.34 -6.12 -9.47
CA ARG A 67 10.39 -7.43 -10.12
C ARG A 67 9.55 -7.46 -11.40
N GLU A 68 8.30 -7.01 -11.34
CA GLU A 68 7.40 -6.95 -12.50
C GLU A 68 7.98 -6.07 -13.62
N LEU A 69 8.53 -4.90 -13.28
CA LEU A 69 9.16 -4.01 -14.26
C LEU A 69 10.42 -4.63 -14.87
N LYS A 70 11.21 -5.38 -14.10
CA LYS A 70 12.38 -6.11 -14.62
C LYS A 70 11.97 -7.23 -15.56
N GLU A 71 10.93 -7.98 -15.22
CA GLU A 71 10.37 -9.04 -16.08
C GLU A 71 9.87 -8.45 -17.40
N LYS A 72 9.06 -7.38 -17.36
CA LYS A 72 8.61 -6.66 -18.57
C LYS A 72 9.76 -6.11 -19.39
N LYS A 73 10.81 -5.60 -18.74
CA LYS A 73 12.00 -5.12 -19.44
C LYS A 73 12.69 -6.28 -20.16
N SER A 74 12.90 -7.41 -19.50
CA SER A 74 13.51 -8.59 -20.12
C SER A 74 12.65 -9.16 -21.25
N GLU A 75 11.32 -9.16 -21.12
CA GLU A 75 10.41 -9.54 -22.20
C GLU A 75 10.52 -8.58 -23.38
N SER A 76 10.56 -7.26 -23.13
CA SER A 76 10.69 -6.25 -24.19
C SER A 76 12.04 -6.29 -24.92
N GLU A 77 13.09 -6.76 -24.26
CA GLU A 77 14.42 -6.94 -24.84
C GLU A 77 14.56 -8.30 -25.57
N SER A 78 13.58 -9.19 -25.44
CA SER A 78 13.61 -10.50 -26.12
C SER A 78 13.40 -10.35 -27.63
N GLU A 79 14.09 -11.19 -28.40
CA GLU A 79 13.93 -11.22 -29.87
C GLU A 79 12.49 -11.52 -30.30
N ASP A 80 11.77 -12.33 -29.52
CA ASP A 80 10.37 -12.66 -29.77
C ASP A 80 9.44 -11.44 -29.68
N PHE A 81 9.68 -10.54 -28.70
CA PHE A 81 8.91 -9.30 -28.59
C PHE A 81 9.23 -8.34 -29.73
N LEU A 82 10.50 -8.20 -30.09
CA LEU A 82 10.93 -7.39 -31.24
C LEU A 82 10.31 -7.90 -32.55
N GLU A 83 10.32 -9.21 -32.75
CA GLU A 83 9.68 -9.84 -33.91
C GLU A 83 8.17 -9.64 -33.91
N LYS A 84 7.52 -9.76 -32.76
CA LYS A 84 6.09 -9.51 -32.62
C LYS A 84 5.73 -8.07 -32.97
N VAL A 85 6.47 -7.08 -32.45
CA VAL A 85 6.28 -5.67 -32.79
C VAL A 85 6.56 -5.41 -34.27
N ALA A 86 7.60 -6.02 -34.83
CA ALA A 86 7.92 -5.88 -36.25
C ALA A 86 6.81 -6.44 -37.15
N ARG A 87 6.23 -7.60 -36.81
CA ARG A 87 5.13 -8.21 -37.57
C ARG A 87 3.80 -7.47 -37.38
N GLU A 88 3.43 -7.12 -36.14
CA GLU A 88 2.12 -6.58 -35.80
C GLU A 88 1.99 -5.07 -36.03
N GLN A 89 3.03 -4.29 -35.73
CA GLN A 89 2.97 -2.82 -35.79
C GLN A 89 3.66 -2.26 -37.03
N LEU A 90 4.70 -2.92 -37.50
CA LEU A 90 5.49 -2.44 -38.64
C LEU A 90 5.20 -3.24 -39.93
N GLU A 91 4.36 -4.28 -39.85
CA GLU A 91 4.04 -5.19 -40.96
C GLU A 91 5.29 -5.74 -41.69
N LEU A 92 6.40 -5.83 -40.97
CA LEU A 92 7.69 -6.29 -41.49
C LEU A 92 7.72 -7.82 -41.48
N LYS A 93 8.33 -8.37 -42.53
CA LYS A 93 8.50 -9.82 -42.73
C LYS A 93 9.97 -10.20 -42.74
N LYS A 94 10.29 -11.44 -42.35
CA LYS A 94 11.65 -11.95 -42.49
C LYS A 94 11.98 -12.21 -43.98
N PRO A 95 13.25 -12.10 -44.38
CA PRO A 95 13.66 -12.42 -45.75
C PRO A 95 13.36 -13.91 -46.03
N GLY A 96 12.38 -14.17 -46.90
CA GLY A 96 11.91 -15.52 -47.25
C GLY A 96 10.44 -15.82 -46.92
N GLU A 97 9.71 -14.92 -46.24
CA GLU A 97 8.27 -15.10 -45.95
C GLU A 97 7.35 -14.53 -47.06
N GLU A 98 6.26 -15.25 -47.38
CA GLU A 98 5.18 -14.82 -48.28
C GLU A 98 4.04 -14.16 -47.51
N VAL A 99 3.54 -13.03 -48.02
CA VAL A 99 2.44 -12.28 -47.39
C VAL A 99 1.14 -12.63 -48.10
N VAL A 100 0.16 -13.14 -47.35
CA VAL A 100 -1.18 -13.43 -47.86
C VAL A 100 -2.14 -12.35 -47.38
N VAL A 101 -2.60 -11.51 -48.30
CA VAL A 101 -3.63 -10.49 -48.02
C VAL A 101 -5.00 -11.11 -48.26
N ILE A 102 -5.74 -11.35 -47.18
CA ILE A 102 -7.13 -11.82 -47.26
C ILE A 102 -8.01 -10.61 -47.61
N GLN A 103 -8.41 -10.51 -48.88
CA GLN A 103 -9.44 -9.55 -49.28
C GLN A 103 -10.78 -10.07 -48.76
N LYS A 104 -11.37 -9.34 -47.82
CA LYS A 104 -12.77 -9.54 -47.47
C LYS A 104 -13.57 -9.14 -48.71
N GLU A 105 -14.24 -10.10 -49.34
CA GLU A 105 -15.28 -9.74 -50.32
C GLU A 105 -16.25 -8.79 -49.62
N PRO A 106 -16.72 -7.72 -50.30
CA PRO A 106 -17.67 -6.80 -49.70
C PRO A 106 -18.88 -7.63 -49.27
N SER A 107 -19.01 -7.77 -47.94
CA SER A 107 -20.12 -8.49 -47.35
C SER A 107 -21.39 -7.89 -47.92
N SER A 108 -22.28 -8.74 -48.43
CA SER A 108 -23.55 -8.35 -49.05
C SER A 108 -24.40 -7.41 -48.18
N ALA A 109 -24.08 -7.30 -46.89
CA ALA A 109 -24.64 -6.32 -45.96
C ALA A 109 -24.23 -4.85 -46.28
N GLU A 110 -23.00 -4.57 -46.70
CA GLU A 110 -22.52 -3.22 -47.02
C GLU A 110 -23.12 -2.70 -48.33
N ALA A 111 -23.33 -3.60 -49.31
CA ALA A 111 -24.01 -3.28 -50.56
C ALA A 111 -25.52 -2.99 -50.40
N LEU A 112 -26.14 -3.45 -49.31
CA LEU A 112 -27.54 -3.16 -48.97
C LEU A 112 -27.65 -1.81 -48.23
N GLU A 113 -26.76 -1.52 -47.28
CA GLU A 113 -26.75 -0.21 -46.60
C GLU A 113 -26.50 0.96 -47.56
N ASP A 114 -25.58 0.79 -48.52
CA ASP A 114 -25.28 1.85 -49.50
C ASP A 114 -26.42 2.10 -50.49
N LYS A 115 -27.27 1.09 -50.74
CA LYS A 115 -28.48 1.25 -51.57
C LYS A 115 -29.59 1.95 -50.80
N GLU A 116 -29.82 1.60 -49.54
CA GLU A 116 -30.85 2.25 -48.73
C GLU A 116 -30.54 3.73 -48.47
N LYS A 117 -29.27 4.06 -48.18
CA LYS A 117 -28.85 5.46 -48.01
C LYS A 117 -29.09 6.27 -49.28
N LYS A 118 -28.76 5.73 -50.46
CA LYS A 118 -29.02 6.40 -51.74
C LYS A 118 -30.52 6.62 -52.00
N THR A 119 -31.37 5.61 -51.75
CA THR A 119 -32.83 5.71 -51.92
C THR A 119 -33.47 6.74 -50.98
N TRP A 120 -32.98 6.88 -49.75
CA TRP A 120 -33.48 7.89 -48.81
C TRP A 120 -33.14 9.33 -49.25
N TRP A 121 -31.91 9.60 -49.68
CA TRP A 121 -31.50 10.94 -50.15
C TRP A 121 -32.17 11.36 -51.46
N GLU A 122 -32.44 10.41 -52.37
CA GLU A 122 -33.17 10.68 -53.62
C GLU A 122 -34.62 11.12 -53.33
N ASN A 123 -35.29 10.43 -52.41
CA ASN A 123 -36.64 10.79 -51.97
C ASN A 123 -36.67 12.13 -51.21
N PHE A 124 -35.62 12.45 -50.44
CA PHE A 124 -35.53 13.73 -49.75
C PHE A 124 -35.34 14.92 -50.71
N LYS A 125 -34.48 14.77 -51.72
CA LYS A 125 -34.24 15.82 -52.73
C LYS A 125 -35.50 16.18 -53.52
N SER A 126 -36.34 15.19 -53.83
CA SER A 126 -37.56 15.43 -54.62
C SER A 126 -38.61 16.29 -53.91
N ILE A 127 -38.58 16.34 -52.58
CA ILE A 127 -39.49 17.16 -51.76
C ILE A 127 -39.11 18.65 -51.80
N PHE A 128 -37.84 18.98 -52.06
CA PHE A 128 -37.34 20.37 -52.02
C PHE A 128 -37.28 21.03 -53.41
N GLN A 129 -37.66 20.32 -54.48
CA GLN A 129 -37.67 20.81 -55.86
C GLN A 129 -39.07 21.22 -56.37
N LYS A 130 -40.02 21.49 -55.47
CA LYS A 130 -41.35 22.02 -55.79
C LYS A 130 -41.59 23.33 -55.05
#